data_AF-A0AAV6J9S9-F1
#
_entry.id   AF-A0AAV6J9S9-F1
#
_cell.length_a   1.000
_cell.length_b   1.000
_cell.length_c   1.000
_cell.angle_alpha   90.00
_cell.angle_beta   90.00
_cell.angle_gamma   90.00
#
_symmetry.space_group_name_H-M   'P 1'
#
loop_
_entity.id
_entity.type
_entity.pdbx_description
1 polymer ?
#
loop_
_entity_poly.entity_id
_entity_poly.type
_entity_poly.pdbx_seq_one_letter_code
_entity_poly.pdbx_strand_id
1 'polypeptide(L)'
;MHRLQAFREMRARVPQKAFNWLVSFNSSRCIHSLPFATVNVEEISGSQPAEVHNLVQGKWTGSSKWNTILDPLNGESFIKVAEIDETGIQPFVESLSKCPKHGLHNPFKEPERYLMLGDVSVKAAHMLSQPKVSDFFTRLIQRVSPKSYQQALGEVFVTRKFLENFCGDQVRFLARSFAVPGNHLGQQSHGFRWPYGPVTIITPFNFPLEIPLLQLMGALYMGNKPVLKVDSKVSIVMEQMLRLLHDCGLPVEDVDFINADGKTMNKLLLEVGFPQSEIAQHYLP
;
A
#
# COMPACT_ATOMS: atom_id res chain seq x y z
N MET A 1 -10.55 -61.63 39.44
CA MET A 1 -11.52 -60.93 40.32
C MET A 1 -12.23 -59.87 39.50
N HIS A 2 -13.50 -60.10 39.18
CA HIS A 2 -14.37 -59.20 38.44
C HIS A 2 -14.77 -57.98 39.28
N ARG A 3 -14.84 -56.79 38.66
CA ARG A 3 -15.78 -55.74 39.07
C ARG A 3 -16.32 -55.01 37.84
N LEU A 4 -17.54 -55.37 37.49
CA LEU A 4 -18.46 -54.61 36.64
C LEU A 4 -18.99 -53.42 37.44
N GLN A 5 -19.03 -52.24 36.83
CA GLN A 5 -19.94 -51.17 37.23
C GLN A 5 -20.54 -50.53 35.97
N ALA A 6 -21.85 -50.70 35.85
CA ALA A 6 -22.70 -50.12 34.82
C ALA A 6 -23.00 -48.65 35.15
N PHE A 7 -23.00 -47.77 34.15
CA PHE A 7 -23.71 -46.50 34.23
C PHE A 7 -24.41 -46.14 32.91
N ARG A 8 -25.65 -45.71 33.10
CA ARG A 8 -26.77 -45.45 32.18
C ARG A 8 -26.44 -44.54 30.98
N GLU A 9 -26.98 -44.93 29.83
CA GLU A 9 -27.17 -44.07 28.66
C GLU A 9 -28.18 -42.94 28.96
N MET A 10 -27.79 -41.69 28.68
CA MET A 10 -28.72 -40.58 28.49
C MET A 10 -28.74 -40.21 27.00
N ARG A 11 -29.82 -40.60 26.30
CA ARG A 11 -30.14 -40.10 24.96
C ARG A 11 -30.76 -38.71 25.08
N ALA A 12 -30.00 -37.67 24.75
CA ALA A 12 -30.56 -36.36 24.45
C ALA A 12 -31.03 -36.33 22.98
N ARG A 13 -32.33 -36.10 22.77
CA ARG A 13 -32.94 -35.86 21.45
C ARG A 13 -32.63 -34.43 21.01
N VAL A 14 -31.95 -34.27 19.88
CA VAL A 14 -31.80 -32.96 19.19
C VAL A 14 -32.78 -32.94 18.00
N PRO A 15 -33.57 -31.87 17.78
CA PRO A 15 -34.58 -31.86 16.72
C PRO A 15 -33.97 -31.70 15.32
N GLN A 16 -34.39 -32.55 14.39
CA GLN A 16 -34.23 -32.37 12.95
C GLN A 16 -35.13 -31.23 12.46
N LYS A 17 -34.55 -30.09 12.06
CA LYS A 17 -35.07 -29.17 11.03
C LYS A 17 -34.13 -27.98 10.83
N ALA A 18 -33.31 -28.03 9.78
CA ALA A 18 -32.82 -26.88 9.00
C ALA A 18 -32.10 -27.46 7.78
N PHE A 19 -32.86 -27.78 6.74
CA PHE A 19 -32.92 -27.00 5.49
C PHE A 19 -31.70 -27.22 4.59
N ASN A 20 -31.92 -28.08 3.59
CA ASN A 20 -31.12 -28.19 2.38
C ASN A 20 -30.87 -26.79 1.77
N TRP A 21 -29.61 -26.42 1.62
CA TRP A 21 -29.16 -25.52 0.57
C TRP A 21 -27.83 -26.07 0.04
N LEU A 22 -27.92 -27.12 -0.77
CA LEU A 22 -26.86 -27.49 -1.69
C LEU A 22 -26.80 -26.39 -2.76
N VAL A 23 -25.93 -25.41 -2.56
CA VAL A 23 -25.49 -24.55 -3.65
C VAL A 23 -24.67 -25.43 -4.58
N SER A 24 -25.23 -25.63 -5.76
CA SER A 24 -24.51 -26.06 -6.95
C SER A 24 -23.29 -25.16 -7.15
N PHE A 25 -22.11 -25.63 -6.75
CA PHE A 25 -20.85 -25.07 -7.23
C PHE A 25 -20.79 -25.33 -8.72
N ASN A 26 -21.24 -24.35 -9.50
CA ASN A 26 -20.98 -24.29 -10.92
C ASN A 26 -19.48 -24.01 -11.06
N SER A 27 -18.68 -25.07 -11.15
CA SER A 27 -17.24 -24.99 -11.37
C SER A 27 -16.96 -24.60 -12.83
N SER A 28 -17.37 -23.40 -13.21
CA SER A 28 -16.80 -22.72 -14.36
C SER A 28 -15.47 -22.15 -13.89
N ARG A 29 -14.38 -22.87 -14.17
CA ARG A 29 -13.02 -22.39 -13.96
C ARG A 29 -12.80 -21.13 -14.82
N CYS A 30 -13.02 -19.95 -14.26
CA CYS A 30 -12.33 -18.74 -14.71
C CYS A 30 -10.87 -18.90 -14.30
N ILE A 31 -10.08 -19.48 -15.21
CA ILE A 31 -8.62 -19.39 -15.13
C ILE A 31 -8.30 -17.92 -15.44
N HIS A 32 -7.52 -17.21 -14.60
CA HIS A 32 -6.60 -16.09 -14.92
C HIS A 32 -6.68 -14.74 -14.16
N SER A 33 -7.58 -14.46 -13.22
CA SER A 33 -7.49 -13.18 -12.47
C SER A 33 -6.55 -13.27 -11.27
N LEU A 34 -5.64 -12.29 -11.13
CA LEU A 34 -4.87 -12.09 -9.91
C LEU A 34 -5.82 -11.53 -8.83
N PRO A 35 -5.92 -12.11 -7.62
CA PRO A 35 -6.93 -11.73 -6.63
C PRO A 35 -6.96 -10.25 -6.25
N PHE A 36 -5.79 -9.61 -6.16
CA PHE A 36 -5.66 -8.19 -5.80
C PHE A 36 -6.01 -7.23 -6.95
N ALA A 37 -5.94 -7.71 -8.21
CA ALA A 37 -5.95 -6.83 -9.37
C ALA A 37 -7.38 -6.45 -9.76
N THR A 38 -7.61 -5.16 -9.98
CA THR A 38 -8.90 -4.64 -10.48
C THR A 38 -8.90 -4.40 -11.99
N VAL A 39 -7.78 -4.67 -12.66
CA VAL A 39 -7.61 -4.45 -14.10
C VAL A 39 -6.97 -5.65 -14.76
N ASN A 40 -7.28 -5.87 -16.03
CA ASN A 40 -6.59 -6.81 -16.89
C ASN A 40 -5.74 -6.04 -17.92
N VAL A 41 -4.42 -6.13 -17.80
CA VAL A 41 -3.47 -5.27 -18.53
C VAL A 41 -3.60 -5.33 -20.05
N GLU A 42 -3.90 -6.52 -20.58
CA GLU A 42 -4.03 -6.74 -22.02
C GLU A 42 -5.35 -6.21 -22.59
N GLU A 43 -6.35 -6.00 -21.73
CA GLU A 43 -7.70 -5.55 -22.13
C GLU A 43 -7.85 -4.03 -22.05
N ILE A 44 -7.00 -3.33 -21.27
CA ILE A 44 -7.05 -1.87 -21.13
C ILE A 44 -6.89 -1.22 -22.52
N SER A 45 -7.90 -0.47 -22.94
CA SER A 45 -7.97 0.12 -24.29
C SER A 45 -8.98 1.26 -24.33
N GLY A 46 -9.09 1.98 -25.45
CA GLY A 46 -10.14 3.00 -25.61
C GLY A 46 -11.57 2.43 -25.52
N SER A 47 -11.77 1.17 -25.91
CA SER A 47 -13.08 0.49 -25.81
C SER A 47 -13.36 -0.09 -24.43
N GLN A 48 -12.31 -0.36 -23.64
CA GLN A 48 -12.39 -0.86 -22.27
C GLN A 48 -11.43 -0.07 -21.36
N PRO A 49 -11.78 1.18 -21.01
CA PRO A 49 -10.91 2.02 -20.21
C PRO A 49 -10.86 1.54 -18.76
N ALA A 50 -9.67 1.55 -18.16
CA ALA A 50 -9.50 1.25 -16.73
C ALA A 50 -9.83 2.47 -15.86
N GLU A 51 -10.25 2.23 -14.62
CA GLU A 51 -10.55 3.27 -13.64
C GLU A 51 -9.57 3.23 -12.48
N VAL A 52 -8.98 4.39 -12.17
CA VAL A 52 -8.06 4.57 -11.04
C VAL A 52 -8.76 5.32 -9.92
N HIS A 53 -8.70 4.75 -8.72
CA HIS A 53 -9.37 5.25 -7.52
C HIS A 53 -8.37 5.85 -6.52
N ASN A 54 -8.89 6.65 -5.59
CA ASN A 54 -8.15 7.15 -4.44
C ASN A 54 -8.29 6.18 -3.27
N LEU A 55 -7.39 6.23 -2.30
CA LEU A 55 -7.52 5.57 -1.00
C LEU A 55 -7.49 6.64 0.08
N VAL A 56 -8.54 6.74 0.88
CA VAL A 56 -8.56 7.69 2.00
C VAL A 56 -9.32 7.12 3.18
N GLN A 57 -8.74 7.23 4.38
CA GLN A 57 -9.34 6.71 5.61
C GLN A 57 -9.78 5.24 5.49
N GLY A 58 -8.93 4.42 4.87
CA GLY A 58 -9.17 2.99 4.71
C GLY A 58 -10.17 2.59 3.61
N LYS A 59 -10.62 3.51 2.76
CA LYS A 59 -11.63 3.24 1.73
C LYS A 59 -11.17 3.67 0.34
N TRP A 60 -11.37 2.79 -0.63
CA TRP A 60 -11.22 3.11 -2.05
C TRP A 60 -12.37 4.02 -2.49
N THR A 61 -12.06 5.19 -3.04
CA THR A 61 -13.04 6.21 -3.41
C THR A 61 -12.83 6.69 -4.85
N GLY A 62 -13.95 6.83 -5.58
CA GLY A 62 -13.97 7.53 -6.85
C GLY A 62 -13.99 9.05 -6.66
N SER A 63 -14.24 9.78 -7.73
CA SER A 63 -14.46 11.22 -7.71
C SER A 63 -15.61 11.58 -8.66
N SER A 64 -16.22 12.74 -8.45
CA SER A 64 -17.14 13.33 -9.42
C SER A 64 -16.39 13.81 -10.69
N LYS A 65 -15.09 14.10 -10.56
CA LYS A 65 -14.23 14.54 -11.64
C LYS A 65 -13.26 13.44 -12.04
N TRP A 66 -13.27 13.10 -13.32
CA TRP A 66 -12.37 12.09 -13.90
C TRP A 66 -11.40 12.76 -14.88
N ASN A 67 -10.12 12.51 -14.68
CA ASN A 67 -9.06 12.90 -15.60
C ASN A 67 -8.81 11.76 -16.59
N THR A 68 -8.97 12.02 -17.88
CA THR A 68 -8.76 11.03 -18.94
C THR A 68 -7.30 11.00 -19.34
N ILE A 69 -6.67 9.83 -19.23
CA ILE A 69 -5.30 9.60 -19.68
C ILE A 69 -5.36 8.92 -21.05
N LEU A 70 -4.54 9.42 -21.98
CA LEU A 70 -4.40 8.86 -23.32
C LEU A 70 -3.30 7.80 -23.32
N ASP A 71 -3.50 6.74 -24.10
CA ASP A 71 -2.49 5.70 -24.31
C ASP A 71 -1.31 6.32 -25.07
N PRO A 72 -0.08 6.27 -24.53
CA PRO A 72 1.09 6.87 -25.17
C PRO A 72 1.44 6.32 -26.56
N LEU A 73 0.94 5.13 -26.92
CA LEU A 73 1.28 4.45 -28.16
C LEU A 73 0.32 4.74 -29.31
N ASN A 74 -0.94 5.07 -29.02
CA ASN A 74 -1.97 5.29 -30.05
C ASN A 74 -2.90 6.50 -29.81
N GLY A 75 -2.83 7.13 -28.63
CA GLY A 75 -3.62 8.31 -28.28
C GLY A 75 -5.06 8.03 -27.83
N GLU A 76 -5.48 6.78 -27.70
CA GLU A 76 -6.82 6.42 -27.25
C GLU A 76 -7.02 6.70 -25.75
N SER A 77 -8.24 7.10 -25.36
CA SER A 77 -8.64 7.31 -23.97
C SER A 77 -8.81 5.98 -23.22
N PHE A 78 -7.72 5.41 -22.69
CA PHE A 78 -7.69 4.07 -22.11
C PHE A 78 -7.71 4.00 -20.57
N ILE A 79 -7.51 5.12 -19.87
CA ILE A 79 -7.56 5.17 -18.40
C ILE A 79 -8.31 6.42 -17.96
N LYS A 80 -9.15 6.29 -16.93
CA LYS A 80 -9.79 7.40 -16.22
C LYS A 80 -9.32 7.41 -14.78
N VAL A 81 -8.86 8.56 -14.30
CA VAL A 81 -8.36 8.73 -12.93
C VAL A 81 -9.32 9.60 -12.14
N ALA A 82 -9.78 9.10 -10.99
CA ALA A 82 -10.63 9.85 -10.06
C ALA A 82 -9.81 10.99 -9.44
N GLU A 83 -9.90 12.19 -9.99
CA GLU A 83 -9.08 13.32 -9.58
C GLU A 83 -9.77 14.10 -8.45
N ILE A 84 -9.03 14.35 -7.38
CA ILE A 84 -9.45 15.19 -6.26
C ILE A 84 -9.12 16.64 -6.60
N ASP A 85 -10.08 17.54 -6.38
CA ASP A 85 -9.89 18.98 -6.48
C ASP A 85 -9.61 19.62 -5.11
N GLU A 86 -9.35 20.92 -5.11
CA GLU A 86 -9.08 21.71 -3.91
C GLU A 86 -10.19 21.66 -2.84
N THR A 87 -11.41 21.25 -3.16
CA THR A 87 -12.52 21.13 -2.21
C THR A 87 -12.60 19.73 -1.59
N GLY A 88 -12.09 18.72 -2.29
CA GLY A 88 -12.09 17.32 -1.86
C GLY A 88 -10.92 16.87 -0.99
N ILE A 89 -10.02 17.78 -0.59
CA ILE A 89 -8.80 17.42 0.18
C ILE A 89 -9.04 17.17 1.67
N GLN A 90 -10.15 17.65 2.25
CA GLN A 90 -10.39 17.60 3.71
C GLN A 90 -10.28 16.18 4.31
N PRO A 91 -10.83 15.11 3.69
CA PRO A 91 -10.67 13.76 4.23
C PRO A 91 -9.21 13.30 4.37
N PHE A 92 -8.32 13.78 3.50
CA PHE A 92 -6.88 13.47 3.56
C PHE A 92 -6.19 14.27 4.66
N VAL A 93 -6.54 15.55 4.83
CA VAL A 93 -6.04 16.39 5.94
C VAL A 93 -6.43 15.78 7.29
N GLU A 94 -7.70 15.37 7.43
CA GLU A 94 -8.21 14.67 8.61
C GLU A 94 -7.52 13.31 8.83
N SER A 95 -7.25 12.57 7.76
CA SER A 95 -6.59 11.27 7.88
C SER A 95 -5.15 11.39 8.35
N LEU A 96 -4.41 12.39 7.85
CA LEU A 96 -3.05 12.69 8.28
C LEU A 96 -3.00 13.18 9.73
N SER A 97 -3.94 14.04 10.14
CA SER A 97 -3.96 14.59 11.51
C SER A 97 -4.21 13.54 12.60
N LYS A 98 -4.76 12.36 12.24
CA LYS A 98 -4.86 11.19 13.14
C LYS A 98 -3.49 10.59 13.49
N CYS A 99 -2.44 10.84 12.70
CA CYS A 99 -1.09 10.42 13.04
C CYS A 99 -0.39 11.50 13.90
N PRO A 100 -0.07 11.22 15.16
CA PRO A 100 0.67 12.15 16.00
C PRO A 100 2.13 12.27 15.56
N LYS A 101 2.82 13.33 15.97
CA LYS A 101 4.25 13.56 15.68
C LYS A 101 5.19 12.45 16.18
N HIS A 102 4.74 11.65 17.14
CA HIS A 102 5.49 10.48 17.61
C HIS A 102 5.18 9.20 16.80
N GLY A 103 4.51 9.33 15.67
CA GLY A 103 4.24 8.27 14.69
C GLY A 103 3.14 7.29 15.05
N LEU A 104 2.83 6.41 14.10
CA LEU A 104 2.01 5.21 14.28
C LEU A 104 2.69 4.22 15.23
N HIS A 105 4.01 4.07 15.11
CA HIS A 105 4.88 3.37 16.06
C HIS A 105 6.22 4.09 16.17
N ASN A 106 6.96 3.78 17.22
CA ASN A 106 8.34 4.24 17.43
C ASN A 106 9.08 3.20 18.31
N PRO A 107 10.38 3.38 18.63
CA PRO A 107 11.13 2.39 19.41
C PRO A 107 10.52 2.03 20.78
N PHE A 108 9.60 2.84 21.31
CA PHE A 108 8.94 2.63 22.59
C PHE A 108 7.41 2.44 22.52
N LYS A 109 6.81 2.65 21.35
CA LYS A 109 5.35 2.61 21.15
C LYS A 109 5.01 1.67 20.00
N GLU A 110 4.22 0.65 20.30
CA GLU A 110 3.79 -0.38 19.34
C GLU A 110 4.97 -0.98 18.52
N PRO A 111 6.09 -1.39 19.15
CA PRO A 111 7.26 -1.89 18.44
C PRO A 111 6.99 -3.19 17.65
N GLU A 112 5.91 -3.91 17.96
CA GLU A 112 5.43 -5.05 17.16
C GLU A 112 5.13 -4.69 15.71
N ARG A 113 4.83 -3.40 15.42
CA ARG A 113 4.59 -2.92 14.05
C ARG A 113 5.83 -3.02 13.17
N TYR A 114 7.04 -2.95 13.73
CA TYR A 114 8.25 -3.22 12.96
C TYR A 114 8.28 -4.65 12.41
N LEU A 115 7.82 -5.63 13.20
CA LEU A 115 7.77 -7.04 12.78
C LEU A 115 6.64 -7.28 11.78
N MET A 116 5.46 -6.69 12.02
CA MET A 116 4.33 -6.74 11.10
C MET A 116 4.70 -6.21 9.71
N LEU A 117 5.41 -5.09 9.64
CA LEU A 117 5.90 -4.55 8.37
C LEU A 117 6.97 -5.44 7.72
N GLY A 118 7.80 -6.13 8.52
CA GLY A 118 8.69 -7.17 8.02
C GLY A 118 7.95 -8.35 7.39
N ASP A 119 6.82 -8.77 7.98
CA ASP A 119 5.96 -9.84 7.45
C ASP A 119 5.24 -9.41 6.16
N VAL A 120 4.78 -8.15 6.09
CA VAL A 120 4.24 -7.55 4.86
C VAL A 120 5.29 -7.59 3.75
N SER A 121 6.53 -7.20 4.04
CA SER A 121 7.64 -7.23 3.08
C SER A 121 7.93 -8.63 2.56
N VAL A 122 7.96 -9.64 3.43
CA VAL A 122 8.14 -11.06 3.03
C VAL A 122 7.04 -11.48 2.05
N LYS A 123 5.78 -11.22 2.39
CA LYS A 123 4.64 -11.63 1.57
C LYS A 123 4.62 -10.89 0.24
N ALA A 124 4.85 -9.57 0.24
CA ALA A 124 4.86 -8.76 -0.97
C ALA A 124 6.04 -9.13 -1.89
N ALA A 125 7.23 -9.35 -1.34
CA ALA A 125 8.39 -9.85 -2.09
C ALA A 125 8.09 -11.21 -2.73
N HIS A 126 7.48 -12.13 -1.97
CA HIS A 126 7.06 -13.43 -2.50
C HIS A 126 6.04 -13.28 -3.63
N MET A 127 5.03 -12.43 -3.46
CA MET A 127 4.03 -12.16 -4.51
C MET A 127 4.68 -11.60 -5.78
N LEU A 128 5.55 -10.60 -5.68
CA LEU A 128 6.28 -10.05 -6.83
C LEU A 128 7.26 -11.04 -7.46
N SER A 129 7.70 -12.08 -6.74
CA SER A 129 8.52 -13.16 -7.30
C SER A 129 7.72 -14.12 -8.20
N GLN A 130 6.39 -14.14 -8.08
CA GLN A 130 5.54 -15.00 -8.88
C GLN A 130 5.55 -14.53 -10.34
N PRO A 131 5.86 -15.41 -11.31
CA PRO A 131 5.99 -15.00 -12.72
C PRO A 131 4.78 -14.22 -13.26
N LYS A 132 3.56 -14.63 -12.90
CA LYS A 132 2.33 -13.95 -13.33
C LYS A 132 2.17 -12.55 -12.75
N VAL A 133 2.53 -12.36 -11.48
CA VAL A 133 2.45 -11.05 -10.81
C VAL A 133 3.54 -10.13 -11.33
N SER A 134 4.76 -10.67 -11.50
CA SER A 134 5.88 -9.92 -12.09
C SER A 134 5.57 -9.47 -13.52
N ASP A 135 5.04 -10.36 -14.36
CA ASP A 135 4.65 -10.03 -15.75
C ASP A 135 3.49 -9.03 -15.77
N PHE A 136 2.49 -9.17 -14.89
CA PHE A 136 1.41 -8.21 -14.73
C PHE A 136 1.92 -6.78 -14.48
N PHE A 137 2.75 -6.59 -13.44
CA PHE A 137 3.30 -5.25 -13.17
C PHE A 137 4.23 -4.78 -14.28
N THR A 138 5.04 -5.67 -14.85
CA THR A 138 5.94 -5.32 -15.96
C THR A 138 5.16 -4.76 -17.15
N ARG A 139 4.10 -5.45 -17.58
CA ARG A 139 3.26 -5.01 -18.70
C ARG A 139 2.47 -3.76 -18.35
N LEU A 140 1.94 -3.67 -17.14
CA LEU A 140 1.19 -2.48 -16.71
C LEU A 140 2.08 -1.23 -16.72
N ILE A 141 3.32 -1.36 -16.26
CA ILE A 141 4.34 -0.30 -16.36
C ILE A 141 4.56 0.10 -17.82
N GLN A 142 4.72 -0.86 -18.74
CA GLN A 142 4.91 -0.54 -20.17
C GLN A 142 3.72 0.20 -20.79
N ARG A 143 2.49 -0.11 -20.37
CA ARG A 143 1.27 0.56 -20.87
C ARG A 143 1.23 2.04 -20.54
N VAL A 144 1.71 2.43 -19.36
CA VAL A 144 1.60 3.82 -18.88
C VAL A 144 2.92 4.61 -18.93
N SER A 145 4.06 3.91 -18.87
CA SER A 145 5.41 4.47 -18.90
C SER A 145 6.22 3.69 -19.94
N PRO A 146 6.02 3.98 -21.25
CA PRO A 146 6.57 3.16 -22.33
C PRO A 146 8.07 3.00 -22.23
N LYS A 147 8.49 1.77 -22.00
CA LYS A 147 9.88 1.32 -21.94
C LYS A 147 9.95 -0.13 -22.41
N SER A 148 11.15 -0.62 -22.68
CA SER A 148 11.32 -2.04 -23.04
C SER A 148 10.85 -2.94 -21.90
N TYR A 149 10.39 -4.16 -22.23
CA TYR A 149 9.96 -5.13 -21.23
C TYR A 149 11.07 -5.38 -20.19
N GLN A 150 12.33 -5.45 -20.64
CA GLN A 150 13.47 -5.67 -19.75
C GLN A 150 13.70 -4.51 -18.77
N GLN A 151 13.46 -3.25 -19.18
CA GLN A 151 13.55 -2.10 -18.28
C GLN A 151 12.41 -2.10 -17.26
N ALA A 152 11.18 -2.37 -17.69
CA ALA A 152 10.03 -2.49 -16.79
C ALA A 152 10.18 -3.68 -15.82
N LEU A 153 10.68 -4.82 -16.29
CA LEU A 153 10.99 -5.97 -15.45
C LEU A 153 12.10 -5.66 -14.45
N GLY A 154 13.10 -4.87 -14.87
CA GLY A 154 14.16 -4.37 -13.98
C GLY A 154 13.58 -3.57 -12.81
N GLU A 155 12.61 -2.71 -13.07
CA GLU A 155 11.91 -1.93 -12.03
C GLU A 155 11.18 -2.85 -11.03
N VAL A 156 10.43 -3.86 -11.52
CA VAL A 156 9.77 -4.86 -10.66
C VAL A 156 10.79 -5.68 -9.87
N PHE A 157 11.93 -6.03 -10.49
CA PHE A 157 12.98 -6.79 -9.85
C PHE A 157 13.64 -6.01 -8.70
N VAL A 158 13.99 -4.73 -8.91
CA VAL A 158 14.56 -3.87 -7.87
C VAL A 158 13.57 -3.69 -6.73
N THR A 159 12.30 -3.43 -7.07
CA THR A 159 11.18 -3.32 -6.11
C THR A 159 11.07 -4.56 -5.23
N ARG A 160 11.08 -5.76 -5.83
CA ARG A 160 11.08 -7.04 -5.10
C ARG A 160 12.31 -7.18 -4.21
N LYS A 161 13.50 -6.91 -4.74
CA LYS A 161 14.77 -7.05 -3.98
C LYS A 161 14.86 -6.10 -2.80
N PHE A 162 14.33 -4.88 -2.96
CA PHE A 162 14.17 -3.95 -1.85
C PHE A 162 13.29 -4.54 -0.74
N LEU A 163 12.13 -5.10 -1.06
CA LEU A 163 11.27 -5.75 -0.07
C LEU A 163 11.97 -6.94 0.61
N GLU A 164 12.70 -7.77 -0.16
CA GLU A 164 13.49 -8.90 0.39
C GLU A 164 14.52 -8.45 1.44
N ASN A 165 15.10 -7.26 1.29
CA ASN A 165 16.06 -6.70 2.25
C ASN A 165 15.41 -6.29 3.59
N PHE A 166 14.08 -6.10 3.61
CA PHE A 166 13.33 -5.63 4.77
C PHE A 166 12.39 -6.71 5.33
N CYS A 167 12.73 -7.98 5.12
CA CYS A 167 12.04 -9.12 5.68
C CYS A 167 12.40 -9.40 7.15
N GLY A 168 11.49 -10.03 7.90
CA GLY A 168 11.72 -10.44 9.29
C GLY A 168 12.12 -9.28 10.19
N ASP A 169 13.25 -9.41 10.90
CA ASP A 169 13.72 -8.39 11.85
C ASP A 169 14.39 -7.17 11.20
N GLN A 170 14.54 -7.12 9.87
CA GLN A 170 15.29 -6.05 9.21
C GLN A 170 14.62 -4.68 9.36
N VAL A 171 13.28 -4.63 9.36
CA VAL A 171 12.55 -3.40 9.67
C VAL A 171 12.77 -2.97 11.14
N ARG A 172 12.84 -3.92 12.08
CA ARG A 172 13.20 -3.63 13.48
C ARG A 172 14.63 -3.10 13.59
N PHE A 173 15.56 -3.61 12.78
CA PHE A 173 16.95 -3.15 12.77
C PHE A 173 17.13 -1.72 12.23
N LEU A 174 16.20 -1.21 11.40
CA LEU A 174 16.18 0.21 11.04
C LEU A 174 16.00 1.13 12.25
N ALA A 175 15.28 0.67 13.27
CA ALA A 175 15.02 1.41 14.51
C ALA A 175 16.11 1.22 15.59
N ARG A 176 17.25 0.61 15.23
CA ARG A 176 18.38 0.41 16.16
C ARG A 176 18.84 1.74 16.75
N SER A 177 18.90 1.78 18.08
CA SER A 177 19.41 2.90 18.86
C SER A 177 20.89 2.72 19.22
N PHE A 178 21.47 3.78 19.78
CA PHE A 178 22.76 3.72 20.46
C PHE A 178 22.67 4.39 21.83
N ALA A 179 23.58 4.04 22.73
CA ALA A 179 23.65 4.60 24.07
C ALA A 179 25.10 4.98 24.43
N VAL A 180 25.26 6.03 25.22
CA VAL A 180 26.55 6.52 25.71
C VAL A 180 26.48 6.62 27.24
N PRO A 181 27.44 6.04 27.98
CA PRO A 181 27.54 6.22 29.42
C PRO A 181 27.72 7.70 29.79
N GLY A 182 27.08 8.14 30.87
CA GLY A 182 27.25 9.48 31.41
C GLY A 182 28.43 9.60 32.37
N ASN A 183 28.56 10.79 32.96
CA ASN A 183 29.70 11.15 33.81
C ASN A 183 29.52 10.71 35.27
N HIS A 184 28.34 10.26 35.66
CA HIS A 184 28.04 9.82 37.02
C HIS A 184 27.15 8.58 37.05
N LEU A 185 27.10 7.94 38.21
CA LEU A 185 26.31 6.72 38.42
C LEU A 185 24.86 6.94 38.01
N GLY A 186 24.32 6.00 37.22
CA GLY A 186 22.95 6.01 36.74
C GLY A 186 22.68 6.92 35.53
N GLN A 187 23.64 7.73 35.07
CA GLN A 187 23.45 8.59 33.90
C GLN A 187 23.79 7.85 32.60
N GLN A 188 22.88 7.94 31.63
CA GLN A 188 23.08 7.47 30.25
C GLN A 188 22.36 8.41 29.27
N SER A 189 22.93 8.56 28.09
CA SER A 189 22.29 9.24 26.96
C SER A 189 21.97 8.23 25.87
N HIS A 190 20.82 8.37 25.23
CA HIS A 190 20.37 7.47 24.17
C HIS A 190 20.01 8.24 22.91
N GLY A 191 20.48 7.75 21.76
CA GLY A 191 20.11 8.25 20.45
C GLY A 191 19.14 7.29 19.77
N PHE A 192 17.99 7.80 19.34
CA PHE A 192 16.95 7.04 18.66
C PHE A 192 16.66 7.61 17.28
N ARG A 193 16.14 6.75 16.40
CA ARG A 193 15.47 7.18 15.17
C ARG A 193 14.00 7.38 15.50
N TRP A 194 13.50 8.60 15.29
CA TRP A 194 12.13 8.96 15.60
C TRP A 194 11.35 9.27 14.31
N PRO A 195 10.08 8.83 14.18
CA PRO A 195 9.24 9.24 13.06
C PRO A 195 8.99 10.75 13.07
N TYR A 196 8.60 11.28 11.91
CA TYR A 196 8.04 12.61 11.76
C TYR A 196 6.53 12.64 12.07
N GLY A 197 5.83 11.51 11.86
CA GLY A 197 4.39 11.40 12.02
C GLY A 197 3.68 11.47 10.66
N PRO A 198 2.84 12.49 10.39
CA PRO A 198 2.23 12.67 9.08
C PRO A 198 3.28 13.13 8.05
N VAL A 199 3.31 12.48 6.89
CA VAL A 199 4.24 12.81 5.78
C VAL A 199 3.55 12.75 4.43
N THR A 200 4.12 13.39 3.41
CA THR A 200 3.62 13.37 2.04
C THR A 200 4.70 12.88 1.09
N ILE A 201 4.33 12.02 0.14
CA ILE A 201 5.23 11.48 -0.89
C ILE A 201 4.65 11.84 -2.26
N ILE A 202 5.46 12.49 -3.10
CA ILE A 202 5.09 12.88 -4.47
C ILE A 202 6.10 12.26 -5.44
N THR A 203 5.64 11.47 -6.41
CA THR A 203 6.54 10.79 -7.36
C THR A 203 6.19 11.05 -8.83
N PRO A 204 7.20 11.14 -9.71
CA PRO A 204 7.02 11.38 -11.14
C PRO A 204 6.60 10.13 -11.91
N PHE A 205 6.49 10.27 -13.24
CA PHE A 205 5.94 9.25 -14.14
C PHE A 205 6.92 8.14 -14.56
N ASN A 206 8.23 8.36 -14.46
CA ASN A 206 9.24 7.55 -15.14
C ASN A 206 9.54 6.20 -14.47
N PHE A 207 9.31 6.07 -13.16
CA PHE A 207 9.39 4.80 -12.42
C PHE A 207 8.15 4.67 -11.52
N PRO A 208 7.01 4.25 -12.09
CA PRO A 208 5.71 4.29 -11.43
C PRO A 208 5.52 3.24 -10.33
N LEU A 209 6.43 2.28 -10.18
CA LEU A 209 6.43 1.28 -9.11
C LEU A 209 7.59 1.49 -8.14
N GLU A 210 8.83 1.57 -8.65
CA GLU A 210 10.02 1.54 -7.80
C GLU A 210 10.12 2.77 -6.89
N ILE A 211 10.07 3.98 -7.44
CA ILE A 211 10.18 5.22 -6.65
C ILE A 211 9.06 5.29 -5.59
N PRO A 212 7.76 5.20 -5.94
CA PRO A 212 6.71 5.33 -4.94
C PRO A 212 6.72 4.23 -3.89
N LEU A 213 6.99 2.96 -4.26
CA LEU A 213 7.02 1.89 -3.26
C LEU A 213 8.17 2.04 -2.28
N LEU A 214 9.40 2.30 -2.76
CA LEU A 214 10.57 2.40 -1.89
C LEU A 214 10.41 3.51 -0.85
N GLN A 215 9.87 4.66 -1.26
CA GLN A 215 9.58 5.78 -0.36
C GLN A 215 8.42 5.48 0.59
N LEU A 216 7.33 4.89 0.08
CA LEU A 216 6.16 4.52 0.87
C LEU A 216 6.55 3.57 2.01
N MET A 217 7.23 2.48 1.66
CA MET A 217 7.63 1.47 2.64
C MET A 217 8.66 2.04 3.61
N GLY A 218 9.61 2.86 3.15
CA GLY A 218 10.56 3.55 4.04
C GLY A 218 9.87 4.45 5.06
N ALA A 219 8.86 5.22 4.65
CA ALA A 219 8.07 6.06 5.55
C ALA A 219 7.32 5.22 6.60
N LEU A 220 6.65 4.15 6.16
CA LEU A 220 5.91 3.24 7.02
C LEU A 220 6.84 2.50 8.00
N TYR A 221 7.98 1.96 7.54
CA TYR A 221 8.96 1.28 8.39
C TYR A 221 9.40 2.14 9.57
N MET A 222 9.61 3.43 9.33
CA MET A 222 10.04 4.36 10.37
C MET A 222 8.92 4.87 11.28
N GLY A 223 7.66 4.48 11.03
CA GLY A 223 6.51 4.82 11.88
C GLY A 223 5.70 6.02 11.42
N ASN A 224 5.87 6.49 10.19
CA ASN A 224 5.12 7.61 9.64
C ASN A 224 3.77 7.15 9.05
N LYS A 225 2.84 8.09 8.90
CA LYS A 225 1.62 7.92 8.09
C LYS A 225 1.76 8.76 6.81
N PRO A 226 2.03 8.12 5.65
CA PRO A 226 2.14 8.82 4.38
C PRO A 226 0.79 9.04 3.68
N VAL A 227 0.64 10.20 3.05
CA VAL A 227 -0.21 10.35 1.85
C VAL A 227 0.67 10.27 0.60
N LEU A 228 0.32 9.39 -0.32
CA LEU A 228 1.07 9.11 -1.54
C LEU A 228 0.36 9.68 -2.77
N LYS A 229 1.07 10.51 -3.54
CA LYS A 229 0.66 11.00 -4.85
C LYS A 229 1.66 10.57 -5.91
N VAL A 230 1.19 9.80 -6.87
CA VAL A 230 1.95 9.46 -8.09
C VAL A 230 1.42 10.33 -9.24
N ASP A 231 2.23 10.62 -10.27
CA ASP A 231 1.72 11.25 -11.50
C ASP A 231 0.51 10.48 -12.04
N SER A 232 -0.60 11.18 -12.27
CA SER A 232 -1.89 10.58 -12.65
C SER A 232 -1.79 9.75 -13.93
N LYS A 233 -0.83 10.04 -14.82
CA LYS A 233 -0.62 9.26 -16.05
C LYS A 233 -0.25 7.80 -15.78
N VAL A 234 0.34 7.52 -14.61
CA VAL A 234 0.92 6.22 -14.29
C VAL A 234 0.48 5.66 -12.94
N SER A 235 -0.39 6.37 -12.23
CA SER A 235 -0.77 6.09 -10.84
C SER A 235 -1.49 4.75 -10.67
N ILE A 236 -2.08 4.21 -11.75
CA ILE A 236 -2.69 2.87 -11.80
C ILE A 236 -1.72 1.77 -11.31
N VAL A 237 -0.42 1.89 -11.60
CA VAL A 237 0.58 0.89 -11.18
C VAL A 237 0.65 0.82 -9.67
N MET A 238 0.73 1.98 -9.01
CA MET A 238 0.81 2.06 -7.57
C MET A 238 -0.53 1.72 -6.90
N GLU A 239 -1.67 1.99 -7.53
CA GLU A 239 -2.96 1.52 -7.04
C GLU A 239 -2.99 -0.01 -6.93
N GLN A 240 -2.60 -0.72 -8.01
CA GLN A 240 -2.57 -2.18 -8.00
C GLN A 240 -1.55 -2.72 -6.97
N MET A 241 -0.42 -2.02 -6.78
CA MET A 241 0.57 -2.38 -5.77
C MET A 241 0.04 -2.19 -4.34
N LEU A 242 -0.71 -1.12 -4.06
CA LEU A 242 -1.36 -0.90 -2.75
C LEU A 242 -2.36 -2.02 -2.46
N ARG A 243 -3.17 -2.43 -3.45
CA ARG A 243 -4.08 -3.58 -3.30
C ARG A 243 -3.32 -4.86 -2.95
N LEU A 244 -2.21 -5.14 -3.64
CA LEU A 244 -1.32 -6.26 -3.30
C LEU A 244 -0.76 -6.15 -1.88
N LEU A 245 -0.32 -4.96 -1.44
CA LEU A 245 0.17 -4.74 -0.09
C LEU A 245 -0.90 -4.99 0.98
N HIS A 246 -2.14 -4.55 0.73
CA HIS A 246 -3.27 -4.83 1.63
C HIS A 246 -3.56 -6.32 1.73
N ASP A 247 -3.55 -7.05 0.61
CA ASP A 247 -3.65 -8.51 0.60
C ASP A 247 -2.49 -9.19 1.35
N CYS A 248 -1.30 -8.55 1.37
CA CYS A 248 -0.15 -8.99 2.15
C CYS A 248 -0.23 -8.62 3.65
N GLY A 249 -1.24 -7.85 4.05
CA GLY A 249 -1.51 -7.50 5.45
C GLY A 249 -1.12 -6.07 5.84
N LEU A 250 -0.80 -5.19 4.89
CA LEU A 250 -0.64 -3.77 5.18
C LEU A 250 -1.99 -3.17 5.63
N PRO A 251 -2.10 -2.61 6.84
CA PRO A 251 -3.35 -1.97 7.28
C PRO A 251 -3.77 -0.85 6.33
N VAL A 252 -5.04 -0.85 5.92
CA VAL A 252 -5.55 0.08 4.91
C VAL A 252 -5.55 1.54 5.40
N GLU A 253 -5.54 1.75 6.72
CA GLU A 253 -5.51 3.09 7.33
C GLU A 253 -4.10 3.68 7.49
N ASP A 254 -3.05 2.88 7.26
CA ASP A 254 -1.66 3.30 7.44
C ASP A 254 -1.18 4.24 6.31
N VAL A 255 -1.86 4.22 5.16
CA VAL A 255 -1.52 5.03 3.98
C VAL A 255 -2.79 5.57 3.33
N ASP A 256 -2.72 6.82 2.88
CA ASP A 256 -3.69 7.37 1.94
C ASP A 256 -3.04 7.50 0.54
N PHE A 257 -3.83 7.36 -0.51
CA PHE A 257 -3.41 7.47 -1.90
C PHE A 257 -4.29 8.48 -2.63
N ILE A 258 -3.68 9.53 -3.18
CA ILE A 258 -4.40 10.65 -3.78
C ILE A 258 -3.96 10.87 -5.22
N ASN A 259 -4.94 10.94 -6.11
CA ASN A 259 -4.78 11.45 -7.46
C ASN A 259 -5.29 12.89 -7.49
N ALA A 260 -4.39 13.83 -7.69
CA ALA A 260 -4.70 15.25 -7.78
C ALA A 260 -3.65 15.97 -8.64
N ASP A 261 -4.04 17.14 -9.16
CA ASP A 261 -3.12 18.02 -9.85
C ASP A 261 -2.11 18.67 -8.88
N GLY A 262 -1.08 19.33 -9.43
CA GLY A 262 -0.05 19.96 -8.63
C GLY A 262 -0.59 21.08 -7.73
N LYS A 263 -1.59 21.83 -8.20
CA LYS A 263 -2.22 22.94 -7.46
C LYS A 263 -2.95 22.42 -6.21
N THR A 264 -3.74 21.37 -6.38
CA THR A 264 -4.50 20.73 -5.30
C THR A 264 -3.56 20.08 -4.28
N MET A 265 -2.50 19.41 -4.74
CA MET A 265 -1.49 18.86 -3.81
C MET A 265 -0.77 19.96 -3.03
N ASN A 266 -0.43 21.09 -3.67
CA ASN A 266 0.17 22.22 -2.96
C ASN A 266 -0.77 22.77 -1.88
N LYS A 267 -2.07 22.88 -2.17
CA LYS A 267 -3.07 23.29 -1.16
C LYS A 267 -3.13 22.33 0.02
N LEU A 268 -3.16 21.02 -0.23
CA LEU A 268 -3.13 20.00 0.81
C LEU A 268 -1.91 20.16 1.72
N LEU A 269 -0.72 20.36 1.15
CA LEU A 269 0.51 20.57 1.92
C LEU A 269 0.44 21.81 2.83
N LEU A 270 -0.15 22.91 2.34
CA LEU A 270 -0.32 24.13 3.13
C LEU A 270 -1.31 23.95 4.29
N GLU A 271 -2.37 23.15 4.11
CA GLU A 271 -3.40 22.94 5.15
C GLU A 271 -2.98 21.99 6.27
N VAL A 272 -2.16 20.98 5.97
CA VAL A 272 -1.62 20.06 7.00
C VAL A 272 -0.64 20.79 7.95
N GLY A 273 -0.22 22.01 7.60
CA GLY A 273 0.62 22.85 8.43
C GLY A 273 2.11 22.53 8.33
N PHE A 274 2.57 21.97 7.20
CA PHE A 274 3.99 21.89 6.91
C PHE A 274 4.53 23.34 6.82
N PRO A 275 5.48 23.76 7.67
CA PRO A 275 6.01 25.12 7.61
C PRO A 275 6.61 25.35 6.22
N GLN A 276 6.37 26.54 5.63
CA GLN A 276 6.80 26.87 4.26
C GLN A 276 8.30 26.66 4.01
N SER A 277 9.13 26.63 5.06
CA SER A 277 10.57 26.36 5.00
C SER A 277 10.94 24.91 4.71
N GLU A 278 10.01 23.95 4.78
CA GLU A 278 10.26 22.51 4.58
C GLU A 278 9.67 21.95 3.28
N ILE A 279 8.90 22.76 2.52
CA ILE A 279 8.47 22.41 1.17
C ILE A 279 9.68 22.59 0.25
N ALA A 280 10.48 21.54 0.09
CA ALA A 280 11.65 21.54 -0.78
C ALA A 280 11.25 21.96 -2.21
N GLN A 281 11.57 23.20 -2.58
CA GLN A 281 11.39 23.79 -3.91
C GLN A 281 12.30 23.16 -4.99
N HIS A 282 12.73 21.91 -4.81
CA HIS A 282 13.76 21.29 -5.66
C HIS A 282 13.25 20.36 -6.75
N TYR A 283 11.94 20.19 -6.90
CA TYR A 283 11.40 19.44 -8.04
C TYR A 283 10.14 20.10 -8.56
N LEU A 284 10.30 20.92 -9.60
CA LEU A 284 9.43 21.08 -10.77
C LEU A 284 10.07 22.17 -11.67
N PRO A 285 10.52 21.85 -12.91
CA PRO A 285 10.63 22.84 -13.97
C PRO A 285 9.24 23.32 -14.43
#